data_AF-A0AAE1UKY2-F1
#
_entry.id   AF-A0AAE1UKY2-F1
#
_cell.length_a   1.000
_cell.length_b   1.000
_cell.length_c   1.000
_cell.angle_alpha   90.00
_cell.angle_beta   90.00
_cell.angle_gamma   90.00
#
_symmetry.space_group_name_H-M   'P 1'
#
loop_
_entity.id
_entity.type
_entity.pdbx_description
1 polymer ?
#
loop_
_entity_poly.entity_id
_entity_poly.type
_entity_poly.pdbx_seq_one_letter_code
_entity_poly.pdbx_strand_id
1 'polypeptide(L)'
;MDGIPAEFYKAAGPVALDTGTPATELECLAQDRSAWHTRTSKAQDVFETNRRDQIANTREARKAAKSSLSTTAAFQCPYCPRIAYAGGHLESGTGVRTVRVLLWQDQGRLPTLAPARLLLLGWMIFALLIGVSYRCKLTAFLTIHKFPERPETVQELAKTGIPSIFPSSIPWIRDFFLTSHIAASREIGENSFLVENAAGGMAAMAANKGANFYERNIIRLSLAENYTNPDGTTDYYIARGTAIPTYGAWFIPHDAPYKDNIDSLLFRMIELTASDLGLDSGIRVYNTGLLISGPRQQLKKHP
;
A
#
# COMPACT_ATOMS: atom_id res chain seq x y z
N MET A 1 -22.59 -2.63 -29.97
CA MET A 1 -21.19 -2.68 -29.50
C MET A 1 -20.38 -2.90 -30.74
N ASP A 2 -19.82 -1.84 -31.29
CA ASP A 2 -19.03 -1.92 -32.51
C ASP A 2 -17.69 -2.59 -32.16
N GLY A 3 -17.38 -3.69 -32.85
CA GLY A 3 -16.21 -4.51 -32.57
C GLY A 3 -14.91 -3.72 -32.70
N ILE A 4 -13.91 -4.11 -31.91
CA ILE A 4 -12.57 -3.53 -31.98
C ILE A 4 -12.02 -3.74 -33.41
N PRO A 5 -11.48 -2.70 -34.07
CA PRO A 5 -10.99 -2.81 -35.45
C PRO A 5 -9.94 -3.92 -35.58
N ALA A 6 -10.07 -4.76 -36.63
CA ALA A 6 -9.20 -5.90 -36.92
C ALA A 6 -7.70 -5.54 -37.03
N GLU A 7 -7.42 -4.25 -37.22
CA GLU A 7 -6.10 -3.65 -37.39
C GLU A 7 -5.27 -3.71 -36.09
N PHE A 8 -5.94 -3.71 -34.93
CA PHE A 8 -5.27 -3.85 -33.63
C PHE A 8 -4.67 -5.23 -33.39
N TYR A 9 -5.17 -6.26 -34.05
CA TYR A 9 -4.72 -7.64 -33.84
C TYR A 9 -3.41 -7.98 -34.57
N LYS A 10 -2.97 -7.17 -35.54
CA LYS A 10 -1.73 -7.42 -36.30
C LYS A 10 -0.45 -6.94 -35.60
N ALA A 11 -0.56 -6.09 -34.56
CA ALA A 11 0.59 -5.47 -33.92
C ALA A 11 1.17 -6.26 -32.73
N ALA A 12 0.44 -7.23 -32.18
CA ALA A 12 0.90 -8.04 -31.05
C ALA A 12 1.69 -9.26 -31.56
N GLY A 13 2.99 -9.08 -31.79
CA GLY A 13 3.91 -10.21 -32.03
C GLY A 13 4.03 -11.13 -30.80
N PRO A 14 4.46 -12.39 -30.97
CA PRO A 14 4.58 -13.35 -29.86
C PRO A 14 5.65 -12.89 -28.85
N VAL A 15 5.23 -12.68 -27.60
CA VAL A 15 6.13 -12.40 -26.48
C VAL A 15 6.71 -13.73 -25.97
N ALA A 16 7.99 -13.96 -26.22
CA ALA A 16 8.70 -15.11 -25.66
C ALA A 16 9.05 -14.85 -24.18
N LEU A 17 8.52 -15.67 -23.27
CA LEU A 17 8.96 -15.73 -21.88
C LEU A 17 10.26 -16.54 -21.82
N ASP A 18 11.36 -15.88 -21.47
CA ASP A 18 12.68 -16.52 -21.32
C ASP A 18 12.76 -17.26 -19.98
N THR A 19 12.24 -18.49 -19.94
CA THR A 19 12.25 -19.34 -18.73
C THR A 19 13.49 -20.26 -18.66
N GLY A 20 14.46 -20.10 -19.57
CA GLY A 20 15.64 -20.99 -19.67
C GLY A 20 15.29 -22.46 -19.93
N THR A 21 14.02 -22.77 -20.23
CA THR A 21 13.50 -24.10 -20.50
C THR A 21 12.99 -24.12 -21.93
N PRO A 22 13.46 -25.04 -22.80
CA PRO A 22 12.99 -25.10 -24.18
C PRO A 22 11.47 -25.36 -24.23
N ALA A 23 10.77 -24.67 -25.14
CA ALA A 23 9.30 -24.72 -25.24
C ALA A 23 8.75 -26.16 -25.39
N THR A 24 9.52 -27.06 -26.01
CA THR A 24 9.18 -28.47 -26.17
C THR A 24 9.14 -29.24 -24.85
N GLU A 25 9.95 -28.88 -23.86
CA GLU A 25 9.86 -29.45 -22.51
C GLU A 25 8.68 -28.88 -21.74
N LEU A 26 8.36 -27.60 -21.93
CA LEU A 26 7.21 -26.95 -21.29
C LEU A 26 5.88 -27.59 -21.71
N GLU A 27 5.72 -27.99 -22.97
CA GLU A 27 4.52 -28.69 -23.44
C GLU A 27 4.36 -30.08 -22.82
N CYS A 28 5.42 -30.89 -22.76
CA CYS A 28 5.38 -32.18 -22.07
C CYS A 28 5.13 -32.02 -20.56
N LEU A 29 5.68 -30.98 -19.93
CA LEU A 29 5.51 -30.71 -18.50
C LEU A 29 4.13 -30.13 -18.17
N ALA A 30 3.52 -29.36 -19.07
CA ALA A 30 2.16 -28.85 -18.91
C ALA A 30 1.11 -29.97 -18.98
N GLN A 31 1.41 -31.07 -19.67
CA GLN A 31 0.54 -32.25 -19.73
C GLN A 31 0.59 -33.09 -18.44
N ASP A 32 1.70 -33.10 -17.70
CA ASP A 32 1.79 -33.74 -16.37
C ASP A 32 1.41 -32.75 -15.26
N ARG A 33 0.09 -32.61 -15.07
CA ARG A 33 -0.52 -31.74 -14.06
C ARG A 33 0.00 -32.02 -12.64
N SER A 34 0.36 -33.26 -12.33
CA SER A 34 0.83 -33.65 -11.00
C SER A 34 2.26 -33.17 -10.73
N ALA A 35 3.15 -33.28 -11.73
CA ALA A 35 4.51 -32.77 -11.66
C ALA A 35 4.54 -31.23 -11.64
N TRP A 36 3.68 -30.59 -12.43
CA TRP A 36 3.54 -29.13 -12.42
C TRP A 36 3.10 -28.61 -11.05
N HIS A 37 2.01 -29.15 -10.48
CA HIS A 37 1.56 -28.76 -9.14
C HIS A 37 2.63 -28.96 -8.07
N THR A 38 3.37 -30.08 -8.14
CA THR A 38 4.47 -30.36 -7.20
C THR A 38 5.58 -29.31 -7.31
N ARG A 39 5.94 -28.90 -8.52
CA ARG A 39 6.96 -27.88 -8.76
C ARG A 39 6.50 -26.49 -8.31
N THR A 40 5.27 -26.09 -8.63
CA THR A 40 4.75 -24.79 -8.20
C THR A 40 4.57 -24.72 -6.69
N SER A 41 4.09 -25.80 -6.06
CA SER A 41 4.01 -25.89 -4.59
C SER A 41 5.39 -25.77 -3.96
N LYS A 42 6.38 -26.51 -4.47
CA LYS A 42 7.76 -26.44 -3.97
C LYS A 42 8.37 -25.05 -4.15
N ALA A 43 8.13 -24.38 -5.29
CA ALA A 43 8.59 -23.01 -5.52
C ALA A 43 7.93 -22.01 -4.57
N GLN A 44 6.63 -22.16 -4.32
CA GLN A 44 5.88 -21.33 -3.36
C GLN A 44 6.37 -21.56 -1.92
N ASP A 45 6.64 -22.80 -1.53
CA ASP A 45 7.18 -23.14 -0.21
C ASP A 45 8.58 -22.54 0.00
N VAL A 46 9.45 -22.61 -1.02
CA VAL A 46 10.78 -21.97 -1.00
C VAL A 46 10.65 -20.45 -0.86
N PHE A 47 9.75 -19.84 -1.63
CA PHE A 47 9.48 -18.40 -1.55
C PHE A 47 9.00 -17.98 -0.16
N GLU A 48 8.01 -18.66 0.41
CA GLU A 48 7.49 -18.35 1.74
C GLU A 48 8.51 -18.61 2.85
N THR A 49 9.36 -19.62 2.71
CA THR A 49 10.46 -19.89 3.64
C THR A 49 11.47 -18.73 3.62
N ASN A 50 11.96 -18.35 2.44
CA ASN A 50 12.87 -17.20 2.29
C ASN A 50 12.27 -15.91 2.86
N ARG A 51 10.97 -15.67 2.63
CA ARG A 51 10.28 -14.51 3.17
C ARG A 51 10.23 -14.52 4.70
N ARG A 52 9.92 -15.67 5.31
CA ARG A 52 9.88 -15.81 6.78
C ARG A 52 11.25 -15.59 7.39
N ASP A 53 12.30 -16.13 6.77
CA ASP A 53 13.69 -15.98 7.24
C ASP A 53 14.15 -14.52 7.17
N GLN A 54 13.82 -13.81 6.07
CA GLN A 54 14.09 -12.36 5.98
C GLN A 54 13.37 -11.54 7.06
N ILE A 55 12.10 -11.86 7.34
CA ILE A 55 11.33 -11.18 8.41
C ILE A 55 11.95 -11.46 9.78
N ALA A 56 12.36 -12.71 10.05
CA ALA A 56 13.00 -13.09 11.30
C ALA A 56 14.33 -12.33 11.49
N ASN A 57 15.21 -12.36 10.47
CA ASN A 57 16.49 -11.64 10.48
C ASN A 57 16.30 -10.13 10.69
N THR A 58 15.29 -9.53 10.04
CA THR A 58 14.99 -8.10 10.21
C THR A 58 14.51 -7.78 11.63
N ARG A 59 13.73 -8.68 12.25
CA ARG A 59 13.29 -8.52 13.66
C ARG A 59 14.45 -8.64 14.63
N GLU A 60 15.37 -9.57 14.40
CA GLU A 60 16.58 -9.72 15.20
C GLU A 60 17.49 -8.49 15.08
N ALA A 61 17.70 -7.97 13.87
CA ALA A 61 18.45 -6.74 13.64
C ALA A 61 17.82 -5.54 14.39
N ARG A 62 16.49 -5.41 14.42
CA ARG A 62 15.79 -4.37 15.19
C ARG A 62 15.94 -4.55 16.69
N LYS A 63 15.91 -5.80 17.19
CA LYS A 63 16.18 -6.09 18.62
C LYS A 63 17.61 -5.72 19.00
N ALA A 64 18.59 -6.09 18.16
CA ALA A 64 20.00 -5.75 18.35
C ALA A 64 20.22 -4.22 18.37
N ALA A 65 19.62 -3.50 17.42
CA ALA A 65 19.67 -2.03 17.37
C ALA A 65 19.05 -1.38 18.62
N LYS A 66 17.93 -1.93 19.11
CA LYS A 66 17.27 -1.45 20.33
C LYS A 66 18.09 -1.74 21.58
N SER A 67 18.82 -2.86 21.64
CA SER A 67 19.75 -3.15 22.74
C SER A 67 21.05 -2.34 22.69
N SER A 68 21.46 -1.86 21.51
CA SER A 68 22.61 -0.95 21.38
C SER A 68 22.29 0.52 21.71
N LEU A 69 21.00 0.89 21.78
CA LEU A 69 20.56 2.16 22.34
C LEU A 69 20.66 2.07 23.87
N SER A 70 21.85 2.39 24.38
CA SER A 70 22.18 2.47 25.80
C SER A 70 21.09 3.23 26.57
N THR A 71 20.50 2.55 27.56
CA THR A 71 19.58 3.09 28.58
C THR A 71 20.32 3.99 29.58
N THR A 72 21.14 4.92 29.06
CA THR A 72 21.92 5.87 29.87
C THR A 72 21.94 7.26 29.24
N ALA A 73 20.84 7.68 28.61
CA ALA A 73 20.58 9.10 28.43
C ALA A 73 19.71 9.59 29.58
N ALA A 74 20.28 9.62 30.78
CA ALA A 74 19.76 10.49 31.82
C ALA A 74 19.93 11.92 31.30
N PHE A 75 18.86 12.52 30.79
CA PHE A 75 18.83 13.94 30.49
C PHE A 75 19.01 14.71 31.81
N GLN A 76 20.25 15.03 32.15
CA GLN A 76 20.54 16.05 33.15
C GLN A 76 20.18 17.39 32.51
N CYS A 77 19.04 17.95 32.92
CA CYS A 77 18.67 19.32 32.61
C CYS A 77 19.83 20.25 33.02
N PRO A 78 20.44 21.02 32.10
CA PRO A 78 21.57 21.91 32.41
C PRO A 78 21.24 23.03 33.42
N TYR A 79 19.96 23.21 33.76
CA TYR A 79 19.46 24.32 34.57
C TYR A 79 18.86 23.93 35.93
N CYS A 80 18.92 22.66 36.34
CA CYS A 80 18.34 22.25 37.62
C CYS A 80 19.32 21.52 38.55
N PRO A 81 20.26 22.23 39.19
CA PRO A 81 20.85 21.75 40.43
C PRO A 81 19.88 22.12 41.57
N ARG A 82 19.10 21.15 42.07
CA ARG A 82 18.25 21.29 43.28
C ARG A 82 17.42 22.58 43.36
N ILE A 83 16.18 22.54 42.88
CA ILE A 83 15.18 23.55 43.29
C ILE A 83 14.61 23.10 44.64
N ALA A 84 15.17 23.65 45.71
CA ALA A 84 14.42 23.89 46.93
C ALA A 84 13.23 24.80 46.57
N TYR A 85 12.01 24.37 46.87
CA TYR A 85 10.81 25.21 46.74
C TYR A 85 10.90 26.34 47.77
N ALA A 86 11.57 27.43 47.41
CA ALA A 86 11.43 28.70 48.08
C ALA A 86 10.03 29.23 47.78
N GLY A 87 9.20 29.27 48.83
CA GLY A 87 7.90 29.90 48.83
C GLY A 87 8.03 31.38 48.48
N GLY A 88 7.81 31.69 47.20
CA GLY A 88 7.60 33.04 46.70
C GLY A 88 6.12 33.23 46.47
N HIS A 89 5.56 34.16 47.24
CA HIS A 89 4.18 34.59 47.37
C HIS A 89 3.57 35.08 46.02
N LEU A 90 3.30 34.17 45.08
CA LEU A 90 2.39 34.45 43.97
C LEU A 90 0.98 34.14 44.46
N GLU A 91 0.24 35.21 44.69
CA GLU A 91 -1.16 35.28 45.05
C GLU A 91 -2.00 34.25 44.28
N SER A 92 -2.20 33.11 44.95
CA SER A 92 -3.46 32.41 45.25
C SER A 92 -4.69 32.69 44.37
N GLY A 93 -4.53 32.82 43.06
CA GLY A 93 -5.62 32.58 42.14
C GLY A 93 -6.02 31.11 42.26
N THR A 94 -7.21 30.82 42.77
CA THR A 94 -7.79 29.47 42.90
C THR A 94 -7.64 28.67 41.60
N GLY A 95 -7.63 29.36 40.45
CA GLY A 95 -7.40 28.81 39.11
C GLY A 95 -6.02 28.19 38.87
N VAL A 96 -4.93 28.74 39.44
CA VAL A 96 -3.58 28.17 39.24
C VAL A 96 -3.47 26.83 39.96
N ARG A 97 -4.11 26.71 41.13
CA ARG A 97 -4.19 25.45 41.87
C ARG A 97 -4.99 24.39 41.12
N THR A 98 -6.16 24.73 40.56
CA THR A 98 -6.97 23.75 39.82
C THR A 98 -6.24 23.22 38.59
N VAL A 99 -5.46 24.06 37.89
CA VAL A 99 -4.61 23.64 36.76
C VAL A 99 -3.45 22.75 37.21
N ARG A 100 -2.76 23.08 38.32
CA ARG A 100 -1.67 22.24 38.84
C ARG A 100 -2.16 20.87 39.32
N VAL A 101 -3.33 20.81 39.95
CA VAL A 101 -3.99 19.55 40.31
C VAL A 101 -4.33 18.75 39.05
N LEU A 102 -4.80 19.42 37.98
CA LEU A 102 -5.10 18.77 36.70
C LEU A 102 -3.85 18.19 36.01
N LEU A 103 -2.70 18.83 36.19
CA LEU A 103 -1.40 18.37 35.69
C LEU A 103 -0.68 17.38 36.62
N TRP A 104 -1.29 16.96 37.73
CA TRP A 104 -0.67 16.12 38.76
C TRP A 104 0.62 16.72 39.37
N GLN A 105 0.76 18.05 39.36
CA GLN A 105 1.95 18.76 39.85
C GLN A 105 1.80 19.29 41.28
N ASP A 106 0.59 19.36 41.81
CA ASP A 106 0.35 19.85 43.18
C ASP A 106 0.22 18.69 44.17
N GLN A 107 1.14 18.60 45.13
CA GLN A 107 1.01 17.75 46.33
C GLN A 107 0.58 18.56 47.57
N GLY A 108 -0.02 19.73 47.36
CA GLY A 108 -0.44 20.64 48.41
C GLY A 108 -1.41 20.04 49.43
N ARG A 109 -1.53 20.74 50.57
CA ARG A 109 -2.43 20.34 51.68
C ARG A 109 -3.87 20.23 51.20
N LEU A 110 -4.51 19.10 51.51
CA LEU A 110 -5.93 18.86 51.23
C LEU A 110 -6.83 19.84 52.00
N PRO A 111 -7.95 20.30 51.41
CA PRO A 111 -8.91 21.14 52.12
C PRO A 111 -9.50 20.40 53.33
N THR A 112 -9.72 21.13 54.43
CA THR A 112 -10.27 20.58 55.68
C THR A 112 -11.78 20.39 55.62
N LEU A 113 -12.50 21.22 54.85
CA LEU A 113 -13.95 21.18 54.70
C LEU A 113 -14.41 19.97 53.86
N ALA A 114 -15.37 19.21 54.38
CA ALA A 114 -15.96 18.05 53.70
C ALA A 114 -16.48 18.33 52.27
N PRO A 115 -17.26 19.40 52.00
CA PRO A 115 -17.75 19.67 50.64
C PRO A 115 -16.60 19.98 49.66
N ALA A 116 -15.54 20.64 50.12
CA ALA A 116 -14.37 20.94 49.30
C ALA A 116 -13.58 19.67 48.92
N ARG A 117 -13.56 18.66 49.80
CA ARG A 117 -12.95 17.36 49.50
C ARG A 117 -13.70 16.58 48.42
N LEU A 118 -15.04 16.59 48.47
CA LEU A 118 -15.86 15.95 47.44
C LEU A 118 -15.66 16.62 46.07
N LEU A 119 -15.62 17.95 46.03
CA LEU A 119 -15.32 18.70 44.80
C LEU A 119 -13.92 18.36 44.28
N LEU A 120 -12.90 18.35 45.15
CA LEU A 120 -11.54 17.97 44.76
C LEU A 120 -11.47 16.53 44.24
N LEU A 121 -12.15 15.57 44.88
CA LEU A 121 -12.21 14.19 44.42
C LEU A 121 -12.88 14.07 43.04
N GLY A 122 -14.02 14.74 42.85
CA GLY A 122 -14.68 14.81 41.54
C GLY A 122 -13.77 15.42 40.47
N TRP A 123 -13.04 16.48 40.82
CA TRP A 123 -12.06 17.11 39.94
C TRP A 123 -10.89 16.18 39.60
N MET A 124 -10.38 15.42 40.57
CA MET A 124 -9.32 14.44 40.36
C MET A 124 -9.77 13.31 39.43
N ILE A 125 -10.99 12.79 39.60
CA ILE A 125 -11.56 11.77 38.71
C ILE A 125 -11.72 12.35 37.30
N PHE A 126 -12.25 13.57 37.17
CA PHE A 126 -12.40 14.25 35.89
C PHE A 126 -11.05 14.46 35.17
N ALA A 127 -10.04 14.98 35.88
CA ALA A 127 -8.69 15.17 35.36
C ALA A 127 -8.05 13.85 34.94
N LEU A 128 -8.26 12.77 35.72
CA LEU A 128 -7.80 11.43 35.38
C LEU A 128 -8.44 10.93 34.07
N LEU A 129 -9.75 11.07 33.91
CA LEU A 129 -10.47 10.65 32.69
C LEU A 129 -10.00 11.42 31.46
N ILE A 130 -9.81 12.74 31.57
CA ILE A 130 -9.25 13.56 30.47
C ILE A 130 -7.81 13.15 30.17
N GLY A 131 -6.97 12.98 31.18
CA GLY A 131 -5.57 12.59 31.00
C GLY A 131 -5.42 11.23 30.32
N VAL A 132 -6.21 10.24 30.74
CA VAL A 132 -6.23 8.90 30.14
C VAL A 132 -6.77 8.96 28.70
N SER A 133 -7.91 9.60 28.46
CA SER A 133 -8.49 9.70 27.10
C SER A 133 -7.57 10.42 26.12
N TYR A 134 -6.92 11.51 26.55
CA TYR A 134 -5.92 12.22 25.75
C TYR A 134 -4.72 11.32 25.44
N ARG A 135 -4.15 10.64 26.45
CA ARG A 135 -3.01 9.73 26.25
C ARG A 135 -3.37 8.55 25.34
N CYS A 136 -4.55 7.97 25.47
CA CYS A 136 -5.04 6.91 24.59
C CYS A 136 -5.17 7.40 23.14
N LYS A 137 -5.78 8.58 22.94
CA LYS A 137 -5.94 9.18 21.61
C LYS A 137 -4.60 9.57 20.99
N LEU A 138 -3.70 10.16 21.77
CA LEU A 138 -2.35 10.49 21.34
C LEU A 138 -1.56 9.24 20.98
N THR A 139 -1.63 8.20 21.80
CA THR A 139 -0.98 6.91 21.51
C THR A 139 -1.53 6.33 20.22
N ALA A 140 -2.86 6.31 20.03
CA ALA A 140 -3.47 5.85 18.78
C ALA A 140 -3.04 6.68 17.56
N PHE A 141 -2.93 8.00 17.71
CA PHE A 141 -2.48 8.89 16.64
C PHE A 141 -1.00 8.70 16.29
N LEU A 142 -0.16 8.41 17.29
CA LEU A 142 1.27 8.15 17.09
C LEU A 142 1.55 6.74 16.59
N THR A 143 0.69 5.77 16.86
CA THR A 143 0.85 4.38 16.39
C THR A 143 0.26 4.15 15.00
N ILE A 144 -0.80 4.87 14.63
CA ILE A 144 -1.40 4.79 13.29
C ILE A 144 -0.74 5.83 12.39
N HIS A 145 0.22 5.39 11.57
CA HIS A 145 0.75 6.22 10.51
C HIS A 145 -0.36 6.52 9.49
N LYS A 146 -0.91 7.74 9.53
CA LYS A 146 -1.80 8.22 8.48
C LYS A 146 -0.96 8.53 7.25
N PHE A 147 -1.03 7.66 6.24
CA PHE A 147 -0.48 7.98 4.93
C PHE A 147 -1.22 9.19 4.35
N PRO A 148 -0.54 10.04 3.55
CA PRO A 148 -1.24 11.09 2.81
C PRO A 148 -2.36 10.45 1.99
N GLU A 149 -3.45 11.19 1.78
CA GLU A 149 -4.53 10.72 0.92
C GLU A 149 -3.97 10.42 -0.47
N ARG A 150 -4.15 9.18 -0.91
CA ARG A 150 -3.67 8.67 -2.19
C ARG A 150 -4.86 8.62 -3.13
N PRO A 151 -4.72 9.06 -4.40
CA PRO A 151 -5.75 8.82 -5.38
C PRO A 151 -5.91 7.31 -5.58
N GLU A 152 -7.11 6.80 -5.29
CA GLU A 152 -7.50 5.40 -5.43
C GLU A 152 -8.37 5.17 -6.68
N THR A 153 -8.92 6.25 -7.24
CA THR A 153 -9.80 6.24 -8.42
C THR A 153 -9.26 7.13 -9.55
N VAL A 154 -9.73 6.86 -10.77
CA VAL A 154 -9.41 7.66 -11.97
C VAL A 154 -9.85 9.12 -11.80
N GLN A 155 -11.00 9.35 -11.15
CA GLN A 155 -11.52 10.68 -10.89
C GLN A 155 -10.68 11.46 -9.87
N GLU A 156 -10.18 10.78 -8.83
CA GLU A 156 -9.26 11.40 -7.88
C GLU A 156 -7.91 11.70 -8.53
N LEU A 157 -7.39 10.79 -9.34
CA LEU A 157 -6.13 11.01 -10.05
C LEU A 157 -6.21 12.20 -10.99
N ALA A 158 -7.29 12.34 -11.78
CA ALA A 158 -7.48 13.48 -12.66
C ALA A 158 -7.42 14.81 -11.88
N LYS A 159 -8.10 14.90 -10.73
CA LYS A 159 -8.07 16.09 -9.84
C LYS A 159 -6.69 16.45 -9.31
N THR A 160 -5.76 15.49 -9.22
CA THR A 160 -4.39 15.77 -8.75
C THR A 160 -3.52 16.44 -9.80
N GLY A 161 -3.88 16.35 -11.10
CA GLY A 161 -3.05 16.83 -12.20
C GLY A 161 -1.73 16.07 -12.38
N ILE A 162 -1.55 14.92 -11.73
CA ILE A 162 -0.36 14.08 -11.88
C ILE A 162 -0.33 13.51 -13.31
N PRO A 163 0.82 13.61 -14.01
CA PRO A 163 0.91 13.13 -15.38
C PRO A 163 0.78 11.62 -15.43
N SER A 164 0.03 11.15 -16.43
CA SER A 164 -0.21 9.73 -16.66
C SER A 164 0.80 9.17 -17.67
N ILE A 165 1.26 7.95 -17.42
CA ILE A 165 2.31 7.30 -18.18
C ILE A 165 1.71 6.06 -18.83
N PHE A 166 1.82 5.97 -20.15
CA PHE A 166 1.34 4.84 -20.94
C PHE A 166 2.49 4.20 -21.73
N PRO A 167 2.51 2.87 -21.89
CA PRO A 167 3.47 2.21 -22.77
C PRO A 167 3.16 2.52 -24.25
N SER A 168 4.19 2.83 -25.04
CA SER A 168 4.06 3.09 -26.49
C SER A 168 3.77 1.81 -27.27
N SER A 169 4.06 0.63 -26.71
CA SER A 169 3.69 -0.67 -27.29
C SER A 169 2.19 -0.89 -27.35
N ILE A 170 1.40 -0.13 -26.57
CA ILE A 170 -0.05 -0.28 -26.47
C ILE A 170 -0.72 1.10 -26.60
N PRO A 171 -0.62 1.76 -27.78
CA PRO A 171 -1.08 3.13 -27.96
C PRO A 171 -2.60 3.29 -27.74
N TRP A 172 -3.38 2.23 -27.97
CA TRP A 172 -4.83 2.25 -27.82
C TRP A 172 -5.30 2.59 -26.41
N ILE A 173 -4.50 2.34 -25.37
CA ILE A 173 -4.87 2.69 -24.00
C ILE A 173 -5.05 4.19 -23.89
N ARG A 174 -4.11 4.98 -24.43
CA ARG A 174 -4.22 6.44 -24.43
C ARG A 174 -5.42 6.89 -25.25
N ASP A 175 -5.62 6.30 -26.42
CA ASP A 175 -6.76 6.63 -27.29
C ASP A 175 -8.11 6.31 -26.62
N PHE A 176 -8.18 5.23 -25.83
CA PHE A 176 -9.36 4.89 -25.02
C PHE A 176 -9.67 5.99 -24.00
N PHE A 177 -8.67 6.54 -23.32
CA PHE A 177 -8.86 7.65 -22.40
C PHE A 177 -9.30 8.93 -23.12
N LEU A 178 -8.66 9.26 -24.25
CA LEU A 178 -8.99 10.44 -25.06
C LEU A 178 -10.41 10.40 -25.65
N THR A 179 -10.85 9.23 -26.10
CA THR A 179 -12.18 9.03 -26.70
C THR A 179 -13.30 8.84 -25.66
N SER A 180 -12.95 8.73 -24.37
CA SER A 180 -13.94 8.51 -23.30
C SER A 180 -14.93 9.68 -23.15
N HIS A 181 -16.18 9.35 -22.85
CA HIS A 181 -17.21 10.32 -22.49
C HIS A 181 -17.05 10.86 -21.05
N ILE A 182 -16.21 10.23 -20.22
CA ILE A 182 -15.96 10.63 -18.84
C ILE A 182 -14.87 11.72 -18.84
N ALA A 183 -15.21 12.91 -18.33
CA ALA A 183 -14.28 14.06 -18.32
C ALA A 183 -12.94 13.74 -17.64
N ALA A 184 -12.97 13.08 -16.48
CA ALA A 184 -11.76 12.68 -15.76
C ALA A 184 -10.85 11.72 -16.57
N SER A 185 -11.45 10.81 -17.34
CA SER A 185 -10.68 9.90 -18.20
C SER A 185 -10.01 10.66 -19.34
N ARG A 186 -10.71 11.62 -19.94
CA ARG A 186 -10.15 12.46 -21.00
C ARG A 186 -8.99 13.32 -20.51
N GLU A 187 -9.15 13.93 -19.33
CA GLU A 187 -8.10 14.73 -18.68
C GLU A 187 -6.83 13.89 -18.44
N ILE A 188 -6.99 12.63 -18.01
CA ILE A 188 -5.87 11.69 -17.87
C ILE A 188 -5.21 11.38 -19.22
N GLY A 189 -6.00 11.18 -20.28
CA GLY A 189 -5.48 10.96 -21.64
C GLY A 189 -4.73 12.18 -22.19
N GLU A 190 -5.23 13.39 -21.94
CA GLU A 190 -4.62 14.65 -22.36
C GLU A 190 -3.33 14.94 -21.58
N ASN A 191 -3.32 14.69 -20.26
CA ASN A 191 -2.17 14.85 -19.39
C ASN A 191 -1.27 13.61 -19.36
N SER A 192 -1.13 12.92 -20.49
CA SER A 192 -0.33 11.70 -20.59
C SER A 192 0.84 11.80 -21.55
N PHE A 193 1.89 11.04 -21.26
CA PHE A 193 3.01 10.82 -22.16
C PHE A 193 3.31 9.33 -22.35
N LEU A 194 3.91 9.01 -23.49
CA LEU A 194 4.23 7.65 -23.89
C LEU A 194 5.66 7.29 -23.48
N VAL A 195 5.86 6.04 -23.07
CA VAL A 195 7.18 5.48 -22.71
C VAL A 195 7.36 4.13 -23.41
N GLU A 196 8.58 3.77 -23.81
CA GLU A 196 8.84 2.60 -24.66
C GLU A 196 8.29 1.28 -24.11
N ASN A 197 8.43 1.04 -22.79
CA ASN A 197 8.03 -0.20 -22.16
C ASN A 197 7.60 0.00 -20.69
N ALA A 198 7.04 -1.05 -20.08
CA ALA A 198 6.55 -1.02 -18.71
C ALA A 198 7.64 -0.67 -17.68
N ALA A 199 8.87 -1.17 -17.87
CA ALA A 199 10.01 -0.86 -16.99
C ALA A 199 10.42 0.62 -17.09
N GLY A 200 10.41 1.18 -18.29
CA GLY A 200 10.59 2.61 -18.52
C GLY A 200 9.50 3.43 -17.84
N GLY A 201 8.25 2.96 -17.87
CA GLY A 201 7.15 3.59 -17.15
C GLY A 201 7.38 3.64 -15.64
N MET A 202 7.90 2.55 -15.05
CA MET A 202 8.31 2.49 -13.65
C MET A 202 9.45 3.45 -13.32
N ALA A 203 10.50 3.51 -14.16
CA ALA A 203 11.61 4.43 -13.98
C ALA A 203 11.18 5.90 -14.12
N ALA A 204 10.34 6.20 -15.11
CA ALA A 204 9.78 7.53 -15.34
C ALA A 204 8.89 7.99 -14.18
N MET A 205 8.12 7.08 -13.59
CA MET A 205 7.38 7.35 -12.35
C MET A 205 8.32 7.74 -11.20
N ALA A 206 9.43 7.04 -11.01
CA ALA A 206 10.39 7.35 -9.95
C ALA A 206 11.01 8.74 -10.13
N ALA A 207 11.31 9.13 -11.38
CA ALA A 207 11.91 10.41 -11.72
C ALA A 207 10.91 11.59 -11.67
N ASN A 208 9.73 11.41 -12.27
CA ASN A 208 8.81 12.52 -12.60
C ASN A 208 7.57 12.60 -11.72
N LYS A 209 7.41 11.69 -10.74
CA LYS A 209 6.20 11.58 -9.88
C LYS A 209 4.93 11.47 -10.73
N GLY A 210 4.84 10.40 -11.51
CA GLY A 210 3.72 10.12 -12.41
C GLY A 210 2.86 8.93 -11.97
N ALA A 211 1.77 8.71 -12.71
CA ALA A 211 0.90 7.55 -12.59
C ALA A 211 1.09 6.63 -13.80
N ASN A 212 1.60 5.41 -13.60
CA ASN A 212 1.75 4.42 -14.67
C ASN A 212 0.51 3.54 -14.77
N PHE A 213 -0.03 3.43 -15.98
CA PHE A 213 -1.16 2.56 -16.27
C PHE A 213 -0.67 1.31 -16.99
N TYR A 214 -0.90 0.15 -16.38
CA TYR A 214 -0.53 -1.13 -16.97
C TYR A 214 -1.40 -2.25 -16.42
N GLU A 215 -1.17 -3.49 -16.87
CA GLU A 215 -1.90 -4.62 -16.33
C GLU A 215 -1.57 -4.86 -14.85
N ARG A 216 -2.61 -5.05 -14.02
CA ARG A 216 -2.48 -5.13 -12.56
C ARG A 216 -1.56 -6.26 -12.13
N ASN A 217 -1.68 -7.41 -12.79
CA ASN A 217 -0.91 -8.59 -12.45
C ASN A 217 0.56 -8.42 -12.85
N ILE A 218 0.82 -7.83 -14.02
CA ILE A 218 2.20 -7.54 -14.46
C ILE A 218 2.85 -6.50 -13.56
N ILE A 219 2.11 -5.45 -13.16
CA ILE A 219 2.59 -4.47 -12.17
C ILE A 219 2.95 -5.15 -10.85
N ARG A 220 2.06 -6.00 -10.31
CA ARG A 220 2.30 -6.70 -9.04
C ARG A 220 3.55 -7.57 -9.10
N LEU A 221 3.69 -8.33 -10.18
CA LEU A 221 4.86 -9.17 -10.41
C LEU A 221 6.13 -8.32 -10.51
N SER A 222 6.11 -7.29 -11.36
CA SER A 222 7.25 -6.39 -11.55
C SER A 222 7.67 -5.70 -10.25
N LEU A 223 6.71 -5.27 -9.42
CA LEU A 223 6.98 -4.71 -8.10
C LEU A 223 7.61 -5.72 -7.14
N ALA A 224 7.08 -6.95 -7.11
CA ALA A 224 7.59 -8.01 -6.25
C ALA A 224 9.04 -8.40 -6.62
N GLU A 225 9.34 -8.47 -7.92
CA GLU A 225 10.65 -8.89 -8.42
C GLU A 225 11.70 -7.78 -8.35
N ASN A 226 11.34 -6.54 -8.73
CA ASN A 226 12.34 -5.51 -9.04
C ASN A 226 12.29 -4.29 -8.10
N TYR A 227 11.19 -4.07 -7.38
CA TYR A 227 10.95 -2.84 -6.63
C TYR A 227 10.52 -3.06 -5.17
N THR A 228 10.71 -4.29 -4.68
CA THR A 228 10.51 -4.64 -3.29
C THR A 228 11.88 -4.74 -2.62
N ASN A 229 12.10 -3.92 -1.61
CA ASN A 229 13.32 -3.92 -0.82
C ASN A 229 13.46 -5.25 -0.06
N PRO A 230 14.67 -5.62 0.40
CA PRO A 230 14.90 -6.84 1.20
C PRO A 230 14.09 -6.92 2.50
N ASP A 231 13.55 -5.80 2.99
CA ASP A 231 12.66 -5.75 4.16
C ASP A 231 11.18 -5.94 3.82
N GLY A 232 10.85 -6.18 2.54
CA GLY A 232 9.49 -6.34 2.01
C GLY A 232 8.76 -5.01 1.76
N THR A 233 9.43 -3.86 1.91
CA THR A 233 8.81 -2.56 1.62
C THR A 233 8.95 -2.17 0.16
N THR A 234 8.00 -1.38 -0.35
CA THR A 234 8.07 -0.80 -1.70
C THR A 234 7.68 0.67 -1.63
N ASP A 235 8.32 1.51 -2.44
CA ASP A 235 8.02 2.94 -2.54
C ASP A 235 6.83 3.22 -3.47
N TYR A 236 6.33 2.19 -4.14
CA TYR A 236 5.19 2.28 -5.05
C TYR A 236 3.91 1.83 -4.37
N TYR A 237 2.77 2.34 -4.85
CA TYR A 237 1.48 1.81 -4.44
C TYR A 237 0.60 1.57 -5.64
N ILE A 238 -0.17 0.47 -5.58
CA ILE A 238 -1.18 0.14 -6.57
C ILE A 238 -2.50 0.71 -6.07
N ALA A 239 -3.12 1.58 -6.85
CA ALA A 239 -4.44 2.08 -6.54
C ALA A 239 -5.45 0.92 -6.51
N ARG A 240 -6.46 1.07 -5.67
CA ARG A 240 -7.51 0.07 -5.47
C ARG A 240 -8.37 -0.07 -6.73
N GLY A 241 -8.68 1.07 -7.36
CA GLY A 241 -9.51 1.15 -8.57
C GLY A 241 -8.86 0.54 -9.80
N THR A 242 -9.70 -0.07 -10.63
CA THR A 242 -9.34 -0.54 -11.97
C THR A 242 -9.80 0.55 -12.95
N ALA A 243 -8.87 1.09 -13.75
CA ALA A 243 -9.21 2.16 -14.69
C ALA A 243 -9.93 1.64 -15.95
N ILE A 244 -9.47 0.50 -16.46
CA ILE A 244 -10.07 -0.19 -17.61
C ILE A 244 -10.34 -1.64 -17.19
N PRO A 245 -11.58 -2.13 -17.24
CA PRO A 245 -11.86 -3.54 -17.05
C PRO A 245 -11.34 -4.32 -18.26
N THR A 246 -10.07 -4.71 -18.24
CA THR A 246 -9.50 -5.60 -19.26
C THR A 246 -9.62 -7.04 -18.79
N TYR A 247 -9.66 -7.92 -19.78
CA TYR A 247 -9.68 -9.36 -19.62
C TYR A 247 -8.49 -9.94 -20.40
N GLY A 248 -7.85 -10.96 -19.83
CA GLY A 248 -6.96 -11.82 -20.61
C GLY A 248 -7.82 -12.71 -21.50
N ALA A 249 -7.45 -12.85 -22.77
CA ALA A 249 -8.12 -13.73 -23.71
C ALA A 249 -7.08 -14.50 -24.52
N TRP A 250 -7.46 -15.70 -24.98
CA TRP A 250 -6.68 -16.43 -25.98
C TRP A 250 -7.12 -15.99 -27.37
N PHE A 251 -6.14 -15.66 -28.21
CA PHE A 251 -6.38 -15.36 -29.61
C PHE A 251 -6.60 -16.68 -30.36
N ILE A 252 -7.83 -16.93 -30.77
CA ILE A 252 -8.23 -18.11 -31.54
C ILE A 252 -8.60 -17.62 -32.95
N PRO A 253 -8.09 -18.24 -34.03
CA PRO A 253 -8.51 -17.91 -35.39
C PRO A 253 -10.02 -17.98 -35.56
N HIS A 254 -10.56 -17.12 -36.43
CA HIS A 254 -11.96 -17.17 -36.78
C HIS A 254 -12.32 -18.57 -37.33
N ASP A 255 -13.44 -19.12 -36.90
CA ASP A 255 -13.93 -20.47 -37.28
C ASP A 255 -13.00 -21.64 -36.94
N ALA A 256 -12.10 -21.50 -35.95
CA ALA A 256 -11.27 -22.62 -35.52
C ALA A 256 -12.14 -23.79 -35.01
N PRO A 257 -11.99 -25.02 -35.56
CA PRO A 257 -12.86 -26.15 -35.22
C PRO A 257 -12.69 -26.64 -33.78
N TYR A 258 -11.65 -26.18 -33.09
CA TYR A 258 -11.35 -26.50 -31.69
C TYR A 258 -11.81 -25.43 -30.70
N LYS A 259 -12.40 -24.31 -31.16
CA LYS A 259 -12.80 -23.19 -30.29
C LYS A 259 -13.73 -23.66 -29.17
N ASP A 260 -14.77 -24.43 -29.49
CA ASP A 260 -15.76 -24.88 -28.51
C ASP A 260 -15.14 -25.82 -27.46
N ASN A 261 -14.15 -26.63 -27.86
CA ASN A 261 -13.42 -27.50 -26.94
C ASN A 261 -12.56 -26.67 -25.97
N ILE A 262 -11.86 -25.65 -26.49
CA ILE A 262 -11.06 -24.73 -25.67
C ILE A 262 -11.95 -23.97 -24.67
N ASP A 263 -13.08 -23.43 -25.14
CA ASP A 263 -14.03 -22.71 -24.29
C ASP A 263 -14.57 -23.64 -23.19
N SER A 264 -14.97 -24.87 -23.53
CA SER A 264 -15.44 -25.85 -22.55
C SER A 264 -14.38 -26.19 -21.49
N LEU A 265 -13.12 -26.35 -21.90
CA LEU A 265 -12.01 -26.59 -20.97
C LEU A 265 -11.74 -25.38 -20.08
N LEU A 266 -11.77 -24.16 -20.61
CA LEU A 266 -11.64 -22.92 -19.84
C LEU A 266 -12.74 -22.80 -18.78
N PHE A 267 -14.00 -23.02 -19.15
CA PHE A 267 -15.10 -22.98 -18.20
C PHE A 267 -14.96 -24.02 -17.09
N ARG A 268 -14.61 -25.26 -17.44
CA ARG A 268 -14.35 -26.31 -16.43
C ARG A 268 -13.19 -25.95 -15.51
N MET A 269 -12.13 -25.35 -16.03
CA MET A 269 -11.02 -24.90 -15.18
C MET A 269 -11.45 -23.81 -14.20
N ILE A 270 -12.26 -22.84 -14.65
CA ILE A 270 -12.80 -21.78 -13.80
C ILE A 270 -13.71 -22.36 -12.71
N GLU A 271 -14.61 -23.30 -13.07
CA GLU A 271 -15.49 -23.97 -12.13
C GLU A 271 -14.71 -24.74 -11.05
N LEU A 272 -13.69 -25.50 -11.46
CA LEU A 272 -12.83 -26.27 -10.54
C LEU A 272 -11.97 -25.37 -9.64
N THR A 273 -11.39 -24.30 -10.18
CA THR A 273 -10.61 -23.36 -9.34
C THR A 273 -11.49 -22.56 -8.39
N ALA A 274 -12.72 -22.26 -8.78
CA ALA A 274 -13.69 -21.64 -7.89
C ALA A 274 -14.10 -22.57 -6.73
N SER A 275 -14.23 -23.87 -6.98
CA SER A 275 -14.59 -24.85 -5.94
C SER A 275 -13.45 -25.20 -4.99
N ASP A 276 -12.23 -25.40 -5.50
CA ASP A 276 -11.12 -25.96 -4.69
C ASP A 276 -10.50 -24.96 -3.73
N LEU A 277 -10.48 -23.68 -4.08
CA LEU A 277 -9.76 -22.68 -3.28
C LEU A 277 -10.61 -22.11 -2.13
N GLY A 278 -11.88 -22.51 -1.97
CA GLY A 278 -12.78 -21.94 -0.94
C GLY A 278 -12.81 -20.40 -0.97
N LEU A 279 -12.54 -19.82 -2.14
CA LEU A 279 -12.26 -18.39 -2.30
C LEU A 279 -13.58 -17.61 -2.35
N ASP A 280 -14.00 -17.15 -1.18
CA ASP A 280 -14.86 -15.96 -1.04
C ASP A 280 -14.15 -14.70 -1.61
N SER A 281 -12.82 -14.76 -1.80
CA SER A 281 -12.06 -13.75 -2.54
C SER A 281 -11.92 -14.14 -4.00
N GLY A 282 -12.94 -13.80 -4.78
CA GLY A 282 -13.02 -14.07 -6.20
C GLY A 282 -11.70 -13.85 -6.94
N ILE A 283 -11.37 -14.84 -7.76
CA ILE A 283 -10.55 -14.68 -8.98
C ILE A 283 -11.34 -13.73 -9.88
N ARG A 284 -11.32 -12.45 -9.49
CA ARG A 284 -11.87 -11.34 -10.23
C ARG A 284 -10.80 -11.00 -11.25
N VAL A 285 -10.93 -11.61 -12.43
CA VAL A 285 -10.14 -11.33 -13.64
C VAL A 285 -10.45 -9.89 -14.10
N TYR A 286 -9.99 -8.88 -13.36
CA TYR A 286 -9.98 -7.48 -13.78
C TYR A 286 -8.53 -7.07 -13.94
N ASN A 287 -8.07 -6.95 -15.17
CA ASN A 287 -6.65 -7.00 -15.48
C ASN A 287 -5.92 -5.66 -15.61
N THR A 288 -6.55 -4.48 -15.46
CA THR A 288 -5.79 -3.20 -15.49
C THR A 288 -5.65 -2.59 -14.11
N GLY A 289 -4.41 -2.45 -13.66
CA GLY A 289 -4.07 -1.83 -12.39
C GLY A 289 -3.60 -0.42 -12.62
N LEU A 290 -4.11 0.52 -11.84
CA LEU A 290 -3.51 1.85 -11.77
C LEU A 290 -2.37 1.82 -10.76
N LEU A 291 -1.17 2.16 -11.20
CA LEU A 291 0.01 2.26 -10.35
C LEU A 291 0.44 3.72 -10.27
N ILE A 292 0.71 4.19 -9.06
CA ILE A 292 1.08 5.59 -8.87
C ILE A 292 2.35 5.60 -8.03
N SER A 293 3.38 6.30 -8.49
CA SER A 293 4.49 6.63 -7.61
C SER A 293 4.08 7.85 -6.79
N GLY A 294 3.90 7.64 -5.51
CA GLY A 294 3.99 8.72 -4.54
C GLY A 294 5.42 8.73 -4.01
N PRO A 295 6.08 9.88 -3.85
CA PRO A 295 7.21 9.90 -2.95
C PRO A 295 6.73 9.36 -1.60
N ARG A 296 7.52 8.49 -0.97
CA ARG A 296 7.53 8.42 0.48
C ARG A 296 7.87 9.84 0.90
N GLN A 297 6.86 10.68 1.14
CA GLN A 297 7.09 11.96 1.78
C GLN A 297 7.69 11.57 3.11
N GLN A 298 9.03 11.59 3.18
CA GLN A 298 9.69 11.76 4.44
C GLN A 298 8.97 12.95 5.04
N LEU A 299 8.26 12.70 6.14
CA LEU A 299 7.67 13.74 6.96
C LEU A 299 8.75 14.80 7.10
N LYS A 300 8.67 15.86 6.30
CA LYS A 300 9.30 17.12 6.66
C LYS A 300 8.63 17.41 7.99
N LYS A 301 9.36 17.15 9.07
CA LYS A 301 8.99 17.58 10.41
C LYS A 301 8.71 19.06 10.24
N HIS A 302 7.43 19.43 10.20
CA HIS A 302 7.07 20.82 10.38
C HIS A 302 7.60 21.20 11.77
N PRO A 303 8.36 22.31 11.88
CA PRO A 303 8.87 22.78 13.16
C PRO A 303 7.74 23.04 14.16
#